data_AF-A0A6M0F3U4-F1
#
_entry.id   AF-A0A6M0F3U4-F1
#
_cell.length_a   1.000
_cell.length_b   1.000
_cell.length_c   1.000
_cell.angle_alpha   90.00
_cell.angle_beta   90.00
_cell.angle_gamma   90.00
#
_symmetry.space_group_name_H-M   'P 1'
#
loop_
_entity.id
_entity.type
_entity.pdbx_description
1 polymer ?
#
loop_
_entity_poly.entity_id
_entity_poly.type
_entity_poly.pdbx_seq_one_letter_code
_entity_poly.pdbx_strand_id
1 'polypeptide(L)'
;MRNKRITNFLIWVPITLAVWASAYVNLPLFQDGAAYLLQLVQTESVAVMHKRFSAFLFQFPTVIIVQGFTSVLSPIPRKMEFIRFSFSFSYALIPFISFILSWLAIRRRDRAKRLLIWPALIILFINLVNFSWVSEILIALQLSCPLLLVSIIRPSTRKSWYLRLPLLIVVLLLHPLVIVIFSTFVLGMLYLAYQHPHQRKDYLHNAALFLGSAILRLLLSVGRMSTYEESFIEPHNMKHYLFTTTFENQLFLAIALILASLCLFARAIAPTSQKLTYLYRLGMCLAVLGPCILVSQYQYADFQLKTGLSILLSLVLFLMVCIDSTFTLEQDSAATLLHEKGLRLNVITVLAVMFSLVILVKSLIWQTAVQKLQQTLATTPHGCLELVADELSWRYQPGHKIINTWAITSLALLEQDHAPRTVLLEQDCQTYWDTGQVTIQPWGTFPKEMVIPAL
;
A
#
# COMPACT_ATOMS: atom_id res chain seq x y z
N MET A 1 7.09 -33.82 -6.68
CA MET A 1 6.00 -33.01 -6.06
C MET A 1 6.42 -32.28 -4.76
N ARG A 2 7.38 -32.80 -3.98
CA ARG A 2 7.82 -32.23 -2.69
C ARG A 2 8.32 -30.78 -2.76
N ASN A 3 9.16 -30.44 -3.75
CA ASN A 3 9.74 -29.08 -3.88
C ASN A 3 8.71 -27.96 -4.15
N LYS A 4 7.60 -28.25 -4.84
CA LYS A 4 6.55 -27.25 -5.12
C LYS A 4 5.82 -26.81 -3.85
N ARG A 5 5.63 -27.71 -2.87
CA ARG A 5 4.97 -27.39 -1.60
C ARG A 5 5.84 -26.49 -0.73
N ILE A 6 7.15 -26.77 -0.67
CA ILE A 6 8.13 -26.00 0.09
C ILE A 6 8.22 -24.57 -0.43
N THR A 7 8.34 -24.39 -1.76
CA THR A 7 8.48 -23.04 -2.35
C THR A 7 7.25 -22.16 -2.06
N ASN A 8 6.05 -22.72 -2.17
CA ASN A 8 4.83 -21.98 -1.84
C ASN A 8 4.81 -21.60 -0.35
N PHE A 9 5.16 -22.54 0.54
CA PHE A 9 5.21 -22.26 1.98
C PHE A 9 6.17 -21.11 2.31
N LEU A 10 7.37 -21.10 1.71
CA LEU A 10 8.38 -20.07 1.94
C LEU A 10 7.99 -18.68 1.42
N ILE A 11 7.06 -18.58 0.46
CA ILE A 11 6.53 -17.29 -0.02
C ILE A 11 5.41 -16.80 0.91
N TRP A 12 4.45 -17.67 1.24
CA TRP A 12 3.23 -17.24 1.93
C TRP A 12 3.43 -16.99 3.42
N VAL A 13 4.24 -17.81 4.10
CA VAL A 13 4.44 -17.68 5.56
C VAL A 13 5.02 -16.33 5.96
N PRO A 14 6.12 -15.83 5.34
CA PRO A 14 6.66 -14.52 5.71
C PRO A 14 5.67 -13.38 5.50
N ILE A 15 4.89 -13.41 4.42
CA ILE A 15 3.88 -12.37 4.13
C ILE A 15 2.76 -12.43 5.17
N THR A 16 2.26 -13.62 5.50
CA THR A 16 1.23 -13.78 6.53
C THR A 16 1.72 -13.27 7.89
N LEU A 17 2.95 -13.61 8.30
CA LEU A 17 3.53 -13.12 9.55
C LEU A 17 3.65 -11.58 9.56
N ALA A 18 4.03 -10.99 8.42
CA ALA A 18 4.13 -9.53 8.28
C ALA A 18 2.76 -8.85 8.46
N VAL A 19 1.70 -9.41 7.84
CA VAL A 19 0.32 -8.92 7.99
C VAL A 19 -0.10 -8.96 9.46
N TRP A 20 0.09 -10.10 10.12
CA TRP A 20 -0.27 -10.25 11.53
C TRP A 20 0.51 -9.31 12.45
N ALA A 21 1.83 -9.22 12.28
CA ALA A 21 2.67 -8.32 13.07
C ALA A 21 2.21 -6.86 12.90
N SER A 22 2.00 -6.42 11.67
CA SER A 22 1.56 -5.05 11.37
C SER A 22 0.18 -4.74 11.96
N ALA A 23 -0.77 -5.67 11.89
CA ALA A 23 -2.10 -5.50 12.44
C ALA A 23 -2.08 -5.47 13.97
N TYR A 24 -1.27 -6.34 14.58
CA TYR A 24 -1.17 -6.46 16.04
C TYR A 24 -0.63 -5.19 16.69
N VAL A 25 0.39 -4.55 16.09
CA VAL A 25 0.92 -3.27 16.59
C VAL A 25 0.16 -2.05 16.07
N ASN A 26 -0.96 -2.25 15.38
CA ASN A 26 -1.76 -1.20 14.75
C ASN A 26 -0.96 -0.30 13.78
N LEU A 27 0.02 -0.87 13.06
CA LEU A 27 0.85 -0.13 12.09
C LEU A 27 0.01 0.63 11.04
N PRO A 28 -1.13 0.11 10.55
CA PRO A 28 -1.99 0.85 9.62
C PRO A 28 -2.65 2.10 10.20
N LEU A 29 -2.63 2.34 11.52
CA LEU A 29 -3.03 3.64 12.10
C LEU A 29 -2.00 4.74 11.84
N PHE A 30 -0.84 4.38 11.32
CA PHE A 30 0.14 5.37 10.88
C PHE A 30 -0.43 6.34 9.84
N GLN A 31 -0.11 7.63 9.98
CA GLN A 31 -0.61 8.73 9.14
C GLN A 31 -2.16 8.74 9.09
N ASP A 32 -2.71 8.80 7.88
CA ASP A 32 -4.12 8.87 7.54
C ASP A 32 -4.94 7.82 8.32
N GLY A 33 -4.38 6.66 8.67
CA GLY A 33 -5.13 5.62 9.36
C GLY A 33 -5.75 6.03 10.70
N ALA A 34 -5.01 6.74 11.55
CA ALA A 34 -5.53 7.21 12.84
C ALA A 34 -6.69 8.19 12.63
N ALA A 35 -6.60 9.06 11.63
CA ALA A 35 -7.66 9.98 11.28
C ALA A 35 -8.93 9.29 10.79
N TYR A 36 -8.77 8.34 9.86
CA TYR A 36 -9.87 7.54 9.33
C TYR A 36 -10.55 6.75 10.46
N LEU A 37 -9.78 6.15 11.36
CA LEU A 37 -10.34 5.40 12.47
C LEU A 37 -11.06 6.32 13.48
N LEU A 38 -10.47 7.48 13.82
CA LEU A 38 -11.10 8.43 14.73
C LEU A 38 -12.45 8.91 14.20
N GLN A 39 -12.50 9.33 12.92
CA GLN A 39 -13.75 9.73 12.29
C GLN A 39 -14.77 8.58 12.32
N LEU A 40 -14.35 7.35 12.00
CA LEU A 40 -15.23 6.18 12.00
C LEU A 40 -15.84 5.93 13.39
N VAL A 41 -15.04 6.02 14.45
CA VAL A 41 -15.51 5.82 15.83
C VAL A 41 -16.47 6.93 16.25
N GLN A 42 -16.20 8.18 15.87
CA GLN A 42 -17.03 9.32 16.24
C GLN A 42 -18.37 9.36 15.49
N THR A 43 -18.37 9.05 14.20
CA THR A 43 -19.58 9.09 13.37
C THR A 43 -20.33 7.77 13.31
N GLU A 44 -19.80 6.72 13.95
CA GLU A 44 -20.27 5.33 13.88
C GLU A 44 -20.56 4.85 12.45
N SER A 45 -19.84 5.40 11.47
CA SER A 45 -20.07 5.21 10.04
C SER A 45 -18.76 5.28 9.28
N VAL A 46 -18.78 4.96 7.99
CA VAL A 46 -17.57 4.98 7.17
C VAL A 46 -16.98 6.38 7.11
N ALA A 47 -15.68 6.46 7.40
CA ALA A 47 -14.89 7.67 7.21
C ALA A 47 -14.70 7.93 5.71
N VAL A 48 -15.31 9.01 5.23
CA VAL A 48 -15.27 9.45 3.83
C VAL A 48 -14.45 10.74 3.75
N MET A 49 -13.13 10.60 3.70
CA MET A 49 -12.23 11.72 3.43
C MET A 49 -12.24 12.04 1.93
N HIS A 50 -12.15 13.34 1.59
CA HIS A 50 -12.07 13.82 0.21
C HIS A 50 -13.19 13.31 -0.72
N LYS A 51 -14.38 13.00 -0.19
CA LYS A 51 -15.54 12.45 -0.93
C LYS A 51 -15.24 11.10 -1.61
N ARG A 52 -14.30 10.31 -1.08
CA ARG A 52 -13.87 9.02 -1.64
C ARG A 52 -14.52 7.86 -0.90
N PHE A 53 -15.53 7.25 -1.54
CA PHE A 53 -16.34 6.18 -0.94
C PHE A 53 -15.68 4.78 -0.98
N SER A 54 -14.57 4.63 -1.69
CA SER A 54 -13.92 3.33 -1.90
C SER A 54 -13.33 2.72 -0.63
N ALA A 55 -12.97 3.55 0.35
CA ALA A 55 -12.50 3.09 1.64
C ALA A 55 -13.56 2.30 2.44
N PHE A 56 -14.85 2.42 2.06
CA PHE A 56 -15.96 1.66 2.64
C PHE A 56 -15.67 0.16 2.73
N LEU A 57 -15.14 -0.44 1.66
CA LEU A 57 -14.91 -1.89 1.59
C LEU A 57 -13.92 -2.38 2.64
N PHE A 58 -12.91 -1.56 2.96
CA PHE A 58 -11.87 -1.93 3.91
C PHE A 58 -12.25 -1.55 5.35
N GLN A 59 -13.12 -0.56 5.53
CA GLN A 59 -13.61 -0.14 6.84
C GLN A 59 -14.83 -0.95 7.32
N PHE A 60 -15.52 -1.65 6.42
CA PHE A 60 -16.76 -2.36 6.73
C PHE A 60 -16.66 -3.32 7.93
N PRO A 61 -15.60 -4.13 8.09
CA PRO A 61 -15.44 -4.97 9.28
C PRO A 61 -15.39 -4.16 10.58
N THR A 62 -14.75 -2.99 10.57
CA THR A 62 -14.67 -2.08 11.71
C THR A 62 -16.01 -1.42 12.01
N VAL A 63 -16.75 -0.99 10.99
CA VAL A 63 -18.08 -0.37 11.15
C VAL A 63 -19.06 -1.34 11.83
N ILE A 64 -19.06 -2.62 11.42
CA ILE A 64 -19.91 -3.65 12.05
C ILE A 64 -19.65 -3.74 13.57
N ILE A 65 -18.38 -3.66 13.97
CA ILE A 65 -17.96 -3.74 15.37
C ILE A 65 -18.40 -2.49 16.13
N VAL A 66 -18.18 -1.29 15.55
CA VAL A 66 -18.53 -0.01 16.18
C VAL A 66 -20.04 0.13 16.36
N GLN A 67 -20.82 -0.16 15.31
CA GLN A 67 -22.29 -0.10 15.36
C GLN A 67 -22.91 -1.17 16.27
N GLY A 68 -22.13 -2.17 16.72
CA GLY A 68 -22.62 -3.18 17.64
C GLY A 68 -23.64 -4.14 17.00
N PHE A 69 -23.48 -4.48 15.72
CA PHE A 69 -24.27 -5.52 15.04
C PHE A 69 -24.09 -6.92 15.69
N THR A 70 -23.32 -7.00 16.76
CA THR A 70 -23.04 -8.11 17.66
C THR A 70 -24.17 -8.44 18.64
N SER A 71 -25.29 -7.73 18.62
CA SER A 71 -26.48 -8.11 19.41
C SER A 71 -27.01 -9.52 19.08
N VAL A 72 -26.62 -10.10 17.92
CA VAL A 72 -27.06 -11.43 17.48
C VAL A 72 -26.02 -12.54 17.68
N LEU A 73 -24.71 -12.25 17.73
CA LEU A 73 -23.66 -13.29 17.65
C LEU A 73 -22.73 -13.43 18.87
N SER A 74 -22.81 -12.52 19.84
CA SER A 74 -22.17 -12.48 21.17
C SER A 74 -21.75 -11.03 21.42
N PRO A 75 -21.88 -10.49 22.64
CA PRO A 75 -21.41 -9.15 22.95
C PRO A 75 -19.89 -9.11 22.83
N ILE A 76 -19.38 -8.77 21.64
CA ILE A 76 -17.99 -8.39 21.48
C ILE A 76 -17.84 -7.10 22.29
N PRO A 77 -16.95 -7.06 23.28
CA PRO A 77 -16.76 -5.85 24.06
C PRO A 77 -16.32 -4.73 23.11
N ARG A 78 -16.98 -3.56 23.17
CA ARG A 78 -16.61 -2.32 22.45
C ARG A 78 -15.29 -1.74 23.00
N LYS A 79 -14.28 -2.58 23.17
CA LYS A 79 -12.93 -2.18 23.56
C LYS A 79 -12.24 -1.63 22.33
N MET A 80 -11.67 -0.44 22.49
CA MET A 80 -10.95 0.26 21.44
C MET A 80 -9.84 -0.62 20.82
N GLU A 81 -9.19 -1.48 21.61
CA GLU A 81 -8.21 -2.46 21.14
C GLU A 81 -8.73 -3.33 19.97
N PHE A 82 -9.96 -3.83 20.08
CA PHE A 82 -10.54 -4.69 19.05
C PHE A 82 -10.94 -3.90 17.80
N ILE A 83 -11.41 -2.66 17.99
CA ILE A 83 -11.72 -1.74 16.89
C ILE A 83 -10.43 -1.41 16.11
N ARG A 84 -9.36 -1.01 16.81
CA ARG A 84 -8.04 -0.72 16.23
C ARG A 84 -7.47 -1.93 15.49
N PHE A 85 -7.55 -3.12 16.09
CA PHE A 85 -7.09 -4.36 15.47
C PHE A 85 -7.88 -4.68 14.21
N SER A 86 -9.22 -4.62 14.23
CA SER A 86 -10.05 -4.91 13.06
C SER A 86 -9.78 -3.96 11.90
N PHE A 87 -9.68 -2.65 12.20
CA PHE A 87 -9.29 -1.63 11.22
C PHE A 87 -7.93 -1.94 10.63
N SER A 88 -6.93 -2.13 11.48
CA SER A 88 -5.55 -2.40 11.08
C SER A 88 -5.44 -3.68 10.25
N PHE A 89 -6.08 -4.77 10.70
CA PHE A 89 -6.06 -6.04 9.99
C PHE A 89 -6.67 -5.93 8.60
N SER A 90 -7.77 -5.19 8.44
CA SER A 90 -8.45 -5.02 7.15
C SER A 90 -7.54 -4.33 6.11
N TYR A 91 -6.79 -3.30 6.51
CA TYR A 91 -5.82 -2.64 5.63
C TYR A 91 -4.54 -3.46 5.43
N ALA A 92 -4.05 -4.13 6.48
CA ALA A 92 -2.86 -4.98 6.40
C ALA A 92 -3.05 -6.16 5.43
N LEU A 93 -4.29 -6.65 5.29
CA LEU A 93 -4.63 -7.74 4.38
C LEU A 93 -4.54 -7.37 2.89
N ILE A 94 -4.61 -6.09 2.51
CA ILE A 94 -4.70 -5.66 1.11
C ILE A 94 -3.53 -6.16 0.25
N PRO A 95 -2.25 -5.98 0.63
CA PRO A 95 -1.13 -6.50 -0.18
C PRO A 95 -1.17 -8.03 -0.28
N PHE A 96 -1.55 -8.72 0.79
CA PHE A 96 -1.67 -10.18 0.81
C PHE A 96 -2.78 -10.68 -0.14
N ILE A 97 -3.97 -10.10 -0.04
CA ILE A 97 -5.10 -10.41 -0.94
C ILE A 97 -4.72 -10.11 -2.38
N SER A 98 -4.14 -8.94 -2.66
CA SER A 98 -3.71 -8.54 -4.00
C SER A 98 -2.70 -9.52 -4.60
N PHE A 99 -1.75 -10.01 -3.79
CA PHE A 99 -0.76 -10.98 -4.21
C PHE A 99 -1.36 -12.38 -4.40
N ILE A 100 -2.29 -12.81 -3.53
CA ILE A 100 -3.08 -14.05 -3.72
C ILE A 100 -3.88 -13.99 -5.02
N LEU A 101 -4.61 -12.91 -5.27
CA LEU A 101 -5.41 -12.76 -6.48
C LEU A 101 -4.51 -12.78 -7.73
N SER A 102 -3.31 -12.20 -7.64
CA SER A 102 -2.31 -12.24 -8.72
C SER A 102 -1.85 -13.68 -8.99
N TRP A 103 -1.57 -14.45 -7.93
CA TRP A 103 -1.28 -15.88 -8.05
C TRP A 103 -2.46 -16.68 -8.62
N LEU A 104 -3.68 -16.44 -8.15
CA LEU A 104 -4.89 -17.12 -8.64
C LEU A 104 -5.15 -16.86 -10.13
N ALA A 105 -4.84 -15.65 -10.61
CA ALA A 105 -4.96 -15.28 -12.02
C ALA A 105 -4.08 -16.18 -12.91
N ILE A 106 -2.86 -16.48 -12.48
CA ILE A 106 -1.84 -17.19 -13.28
C ILE A 106 -1.67 -18.68 -12.92
N ARG A 107 -2.12 -19.15 -11.75
CA ARG A 107 -1.78 -20.50 -11.21
C ARG A 107 -2.10 -21.69 -12.12
N ARG A 108 -3.11 -21.55 -12.99
CA ARG A 108 -3.56 -22.64 -13.89
C ARG A 108 -2.70 -22.75 -15.15
N ARG A 109 -1.88 -21.74 -15.49
CA ARG A 109 -1.02 -21.77 -16.67
C ARG A 109 0.44 -21.80 -16.21
N ASP A 110 1.09 -22.93 -16.38
CA ASP A 110 2.43 -23.15 -15.82
C ASP A 110 3.49 -22.17 -16.37
N ARG A 111 3.34 -21.73 -17.63
CA ARG A 111 4.20 -20.70 -18.25
C ARG A 111 3.97 -19.31 -17.66
N ALA A 112 2.72 -18.96 -17.36
CA ALA A 112 2.36 -17.64 -16.81
C ALA A 112 2.84 -17.43 -15.37
N LYS A 113 3.19 -18.50 -14.63
CA LYS A 113 3.68 -18.40 -13.24
C LYS A 113 4.95 -17.56 -13.10
N ARG A 114 5.74 -17.42 -14.17
CA ARG A 114 6.94 -16.55 -14.18
C ARG A 114 6.61 -15.06 -14.04
N LEU A 115 5.38 -14.66 -14.40
CA LEU A 115 4.91 -13.29 -14.29
C LEU A 115 4.56 -12.88 -12.85
N LEU A 116 4.58 -13.82 -11.90
CA LEU A 116 4.36 -13.51 -10.48
C LEU A 116 5.44 -12.57 -9.91
N ILE A 117 6.61 -12.51 -10.55
CA ILE A 117 7.71 -11.63 -10.13
C ILE A 117 7.28 -10.15 -10.18
N TRP A 118 6.41 -9.77 -11.12
CA TRP A 118 6.01 -8.38 -11.27
C TRP A 118 5.10 -7.89 -10.13
N PRO A 119 4.00 -8.59 -9.76
CA PRO A 119 3.30 -8.31 -8.52
C PRO A 119 4.22 -8.38 -7.29
N ALA A 120 5.19 -9.29 -7.25
CA ALA A 120 6.10 -9.37 -6.10
C ALA A 120 6.99 -8.11 -5.99
N LEU A 121 7.55 -7.63 -7.10
CA LEU A 121 8.33 -6.39 -7.14
C LEU A 121 7.47 -5.17 -6.77
N ILE A 122 6.24 -5.07 -7.28
CA ILE A 122 5.36 -3.93 -6.97
C ILE A 122 4.89 -3.99 -5.50
N ILE A 123 4.30 -5.11 -5.10
CA ILE A 123 3.60 -5.25 -3.81
C ILE A 123 4.57 -5.49 -2.66
N LEU A 124 5.54 -6.39 -2.81
CA LEU A 124 6.43 -6.83 -1.72
C LEU A 124 7.72 -6.03 -1.65
N PHE A 125 8.06 -5.24 -2.67
CA PHE A 125 9.33 -4.52 -2.73
C PHE A 125 9.14 -3.01 -2.85
N ILE A 126 8.67 -2.50 -3.99
CA ILE A 126 8.53 -1.06 -4.25
C ILE A 126 7.65 -0.38 -3.20
N ASN A 127 6.54 -1.02 -2.80
CA ASN A 127 5.66 -0.48 -1.77
C ASN A 127 6.30 -0.38 -0.38
N LEU A 128 7.43 -1.06 -0.11
CA LEU A 128 8.14 -0.92 1.16
C LEU A 128 8.66 0.50 1.38
N VAL A 129 8.92 1.27 0.33
CA VAL A 129 9.33 2.67 0.45
C VAL A 129 8.26 3.50 1.15
N ASN A 130 7.00 3.17 0.93
CA ASN A 130 5.88 3.88 1.53
C ASN A 130 5.53 3.27 2.89
N PHE A 131 5.13 4.11 3.84
CA PHE A 131 4.75 3.65 5.18
C PHE A 131 3.24 3.74 5.42
N SER A 132 2.50 4.37 4.51
CA SER A 132 1.04 4.50 4.55
C SER A 132 0.33 3.22 4.07
N TRP A 133 -0.46 2.59 4.93
CA TRP A 133 -1.28 1.42 4.57
C TRP A 133 -2.67 1.80 4.05
N VAL A 134 -3.17 2.95 4.47
CA VAL A 134 -4.52 3.46 4.13
C VAL A 134 -4.51 4.27 2.83
N SER A 135 -3.32 4.51 2.25
CA SER A 135 -3.19 5.25 0.99
C SER A 135 -3.90 4.55 -0.17
N GLU A 136 -5.00 5.14 -0.61
CA GLU A 136 -5.86 4.61 -1.67
C GLU A 136 -5.11 4.42 -3.00
N ILE A 137 -4.12 5.27 -3.31
CA ILE A 137 -3.31 5.10 -4.54
C ILE A 137 -2.39 3.88 -4.44
N LEU A 138 -1.84 3.57 -3.27
CA LEU A 138 -1.01 2.37 -3.07
C LEU A 138 -1.89 1.11 -3.12
N ILE A 139 -3.06 1.15 -2.49
CA ILE A 139 -4.07 0.10 -2.59
C ILE A 139 -4.45 -0.13 -4.06
N ALA A 140 -4.63 0.95 -4.82
CA ALA A 140 -4.96 0.88 -6.24
C ALA A 140 -3.84 0.22 -7.06
N LEU A 141 -2.57 0.55 -6.82
CA LEU A 141 -1.43 -0.10 -7.47
C LEU A 141 -1.38 -1.60 -7.16
N GLN A 142 -1.64 -2.00 -5.92
CA GLN A 142 -1.64 -3.40 -5.50
C GLN A 142 -2.76 -4.19 -6.18
N LEU A 143 -4.00 -3.68 -6.15
CA LEU A 143 -5.17 -4.31 -6.79
C LEU A 143 -5.13 -4.25 -8.32
N SER A 144 -4.35 -3.33 -8.88
CA SER A 144 -4.09 -3.23 -10.32
C SER A 144 -3.23 -4.40 -10.83
N CYS A 145 -2.39 -5.01 -9.99
CA CYS A 145 -1.59 -6.18 -10.37
C CYS A 145 -2.45 -7.38 -10.82
N PRO A 146 -3.40 -7.90 -10.00
CA PRO A 146 -4.27 -9.00 -10.45
C PRO A 146 -5.19 -8.58 -11.60
N LEU A 147 -5.63 -7.32 -11.64
CA LEU A 147 -6.47 -6.78 -12.73
C LEU A 147 -5.72 -6.80 -14.08
N LEU A 148 -4.46 -6.38 -14.11
CA LEU A 148 -3.62 -6.45 -15.30
C LEU A 148 -3.37 -7.90 -15.71
N LEU A 149 -2.93 -8.74 -14.78
CA LEU A 149 -2.61 -10.15 -15.06
C LEU A 149 -3.81 -10.93 -15.62
N VAL A 150 -5.02 -10.73 -15.07
CA VAL A 150 -6.21 -11.41 -15.59
C VAL A 150 -6.58 -10.91 -17.00
N SER A 151 -6.29 -9.65 -17.31
CA SER A 151 -6.55 -9.01 -18.61
C SER A 151 -5.53 -9.45 -19.67
N ILE A 152 -4.27 -9.69 -19.28
CA ILE A 152 -3.23 -10.23 -20.18
C ILE A 152 -3.47 -11.72 -20.45
N ILE A 153 -3.68 -12.52 -19.40
CA ILE A 153 -3.64 -13.99 -19.50
C ILE A 153 -4.95 -14.58 -20.00
N ARG A 154 -6.09 -13.99 -19.67
CA ARG A 154 -7.41 -14.53 -20.05
C ARG A 154 -8.32 -13.42 -20.58
N PRO A 155 -7.95 -12.76 -21.70
CA PRO A 155 -8.59 -11.53 -22.10
C PRO A 155 -10.09 -11.69 -22.38
N SER A 156 -10.55 -12.83 -22.91
CA SER A 156 -11.95 -13.07 -23.34
C SER A 156 -12.75 -14.14 -22.57
N THR A 157 -12.19 -14.76 -21.52
CA THR A 157 -12.92 -15.87 -20.86
C THR A 157 -14.04 -15.37 -19.93
N ARG A 158 -15.24 -15.96 -19.98
CA ARG A 158 -16.34 -15.63 -19.04
C ARG A 158 -15.90 -15.68 -17.58
N LYS A 159 -15.09 -16.69 -17.22
CA LYS A 159 -14.56 -16.85 -15.85
C LYS A 159 -13.63 -15.71 -15.41
N SER A 160 -13.01 -14.99 -16.35
CA SER A 160 -12.15 -13.83 -16.02
C SER A 160 -12.95 -12.63 -15.53
N TRP A 161 -14.20 -12.46 -15.99
CA TRP A 161 -15.04 -11.33 -15.63
C TRP A 161 -15.41 -11.31 -14.14
N TYR A 162 -15.57 -12.48 -13.50
CA TYR A 162 -15.81 -12.57 -12.05
C TYR A 162 -14.69 -11.98 -11.19
N LEU A 163 -13.47 -11.91 -11.71
CA LEU A 163 -12.35 -11.26 -11.03
C LEU A 163 -12.13 -9.84 -11.56
N ARG A 164 -12.20 -9.66 -12.87
CA ARG A 164 -11.90 -8.38 -13.54
C ARG A 164 -12.88 -7.29 -13.16
N LEU A 165 -14.19 -7.55 -13.22
CA LEU A 165 -15.20 -6.51 -13.03
C LEU A 165 -15.21 -5.96 -11.58
N PRO A 166 -15.22 -6.79 -10.52
CA PRO A 166 -15.14 -6.27 -9.16
C PRO A 166 -13.85 -5.49 -8.91
N LEU A 167 -12.69 -6.01 -9.36
CA LEU A 167 -11.42 -5.29 -9.22
C LEU A 167 -11.43 -3.95 -9.96
N LEU A 168 -11.98 -3.90 -11.18
CA LEU A 168 -12.07 -2.68 -11.96
C LEU A 168 -12.91 -1.63 -11.24
N ILE A 169 -14.08 -2.01 -10.71
CA ILE A 169 -14.96 -1.11 -9.97
C ILE A 169 -14.25 -0.60 -8.71
N VAL A 170 -13.62 -1.48 -7.94
CA VAL A 170 -12.88 -1.08 -6.73
C VAL A 170 -11.75 -0.11 -7.09
N VAL A 171 -10.89 -0.46 -8.05
CA VAL A 171 -9.76 0.38 -8.46
C VAL A 171 -10.23 1.74 -8.99
N LEU A 172 -11.30 1.77 -9.79
CA LEU A 172 -11.89 3.00 -10.32
C LEU A 172 -12.30 3.98 -9.20
N LEU A 173 -12.79 3.46 -8.07
CA LEU A 173 -13.30 4.29 -6.99
C LEU A 173 -12.21 4.72 -5.99
N LEU A 174 -11.01 4.14 -6.05
CA LEU A 174 -9.95 4.40 -5.06
C LEU A 174 -9.40 5.82 -5.11
N HIS A 175 -8.79 6.23 -6.22
CA HIS A 175 -7.98 7.44 -6.24
C HIS A 175 -8.08 8.18 -7.58
N PRO A 176 -8.01 9.54 -7.65
CA PRO A 176 -7.97 10.26 -8.92
C PRO A 176 -6.87 9.80 -9.88
N LEU A 177 -5.66 9.56 -9.35
CA LEU A 177 -4.50 9.11 -10.14
C LEU A 177 -4.63 7.71 -10.77
N VAL A 178 -5.70 6.95 -10.50
CA VAL A 178 -5.91 5.68 -11.24
C VAL A 178 -6.15 5.92 -12.74
N ILE A 179 -6.46 7.15 -13.17
CA ILE A 179 -6.46 7.56 -14.58
C ILE A 179 -5.12 7.18 -15.22
N VAL A 180 -3.99 7.50 -14.57
CA VAL A 180 -2.64 7.23 -15.10
C VAL A 180 -2.36 5.72 -15.15
N ILE A 181 -2.83 4.97 -14.15
CA ILE A 181 -2.72 3.50 -14.13
C ILE A 181 -3.49 2.90 -15.32
N PHE A 182 -4.75 3.33 -15.52
CA PHE A 182 -5.55 2.84 -16.64
C PHE A 182 -4.99 3.27 -18.00
N SER A 183 -4.50 4.50 -18.15
CA SER A 183 -3.78 4.92 -19.36
C SER A 183 -2.57 4.04 -19.64
N THR A 184 -1.82 3.67 -18.61
CA THR A 184 -0.69 2.73 -18.73
C THR A 184 -1.17 1.35 -19.20
N PHE A 185 -2.30 0.88 -18.69
CA PHE A 185 -2.92 -0.38 -19.14
C PHE A 185 -3.40 -0.29 -20.59
N VAL A 186 -3.95 0.84 -21.03
CA VAL A 186 -4.32 1.06 -22.44
C VAL A 186 -3.08 0.87 -23.33
N LEU A 187 -1.98 1.55 -23.01
CA LEU A 187 -0.73 1.42 -23.77
C LEU A 187 -0.22 -0.03 -23.80
N GLY A 188 -0.21 -0.71 -22.65
CA GLY A 188 0.18 -2.11 -22.55
C GLY A 188 -0.71 -3.05 -23.38
N MET A 189 -2.03 -2.84 -23.37
CA MET A 189 -2.99 -3.64 -24.15
C MET A 189 -2.88 -3.35 -25.65
N LEU A 190 -2.64 -2.10 -26.07
CA LEU A 190 -2.39 -1.75 -27.47
C LEU A 190 -1.10 -2.41 -27.98
N TYR A 191 -0.04 -2.40 -27.18
CA TYR A 191 1.20 -3.13 -27.48
C TYR A 191 0.94 -4.63 -27.64
N LEU A 192 0.20 -5.27 -26.73
CA LEU A 192 -0.15 -6.69 -26.85
C LEU A 192 -1.05 -6.99 -28.06
N ALA A 193 -1.97 -6.08 -28.40
CA ALA A 193 -2.81 -6.20 -29.59
C ALA A 193 -1.99 -6.16 -30.89
N TYR A 194 -0.91 -5.38 -30.90
CA TYR A 194 0.06 -5.33 -32.00
C TYR A 194 0.90 -6.61 -32.07
N GLN A 195 1.42 -7.09 -30.95
CA GLN A 195 2.30 -8.27 -30.87
C GLN A 195 1.57 -9.60 -31.07
N HIS A 196 0.26 -9.67 -30.82
CA HIS A 196 -0.52 -10.90 -30.95
C HIS A 196 -1.74 -10.72 -31.86
N PRO A 197 -1.56 -10.69 -33.20
CA PRO A 197 -2.64 -10.49 -34.16
C PRO A 197 -3.84 -11.44 -33.97
N HIS A 198 -3.59 -12.69 -33.59
CA HIS A 198 -4.64 -13.69 -33.35
C HIS A 198 -5.54 -13.38 -32.14
N GLN A 199 -5.06 -12.62 -31.16
CA GLN A 199 -5.82 -12.20 -29.96
C GLN A 199 -6.10 -10.68 -29.96
N ARG A 200 -5.83 -10.00 -31.08
CA ARG A 200 -5.90 -8.54 -31.21
C ARG A 200 -7.25 -7.98 -30.74
N LYS A 201 -8.36 -8.60 -31.15
CA LYS A 201 -9.71 -8.15 -30.77
C LYS A 201 -9.92 -8.14 -29.25
N ASP A 202 -9.42 -9.17 -28.56
CA ASP A 202 -9.59 -9.29 -27.11
C ASP A 202 -8.75 -8.24 -26.36
N TYR A 203 -7.53 -7.97 -26.84
CA TYR A 203 -6.67 -6.92 -26.28
C TYR A 203 -7.20 -5.51 -26.56
N LEU A 204 -7.70 -5.25 -27.77
CA LEU A 204 -8.37 -3.98 -28.10
C LEU A 204 -9.62 -3.76 -27.25
N HIS A 205 -10.40 -4.82 -26.98
CA HIS A 205 -11.54 -4.73 -26.07
C HIS A 205 -11.12 -4.34 -24.66
N ASN A 206 -10.06 -4.95 -24.12
CA ASN A 206 -9.52 -4.55 -22.81
C ASN A 206 -8.95 -3.12 -22.82
N ALA A 207 -8.29 -2.70 -23.90
CA ALA A 207 -7.83 -1.32 -24.07
C ALA A 207 -9.01 -0.34 -24.03
N ALA A 208 -10.10 -0.63 -24.76
CA ALA A 208 -11.31 0.18 -24.73
C ALA A 208 -11.95 0.21 -23.33
N LEU A 209 -11.98 -0.91 -22.61
CA LEU A 209 -12.49 -0.98 -21.24
C LEU A 209 -11.68 -0.08 -20.28
N PHE A 210 -10.34 -0.15 -20.34
CA PHE A 210 -9.49 0.69 -19.49
C PHE A 210 -9.54 2.16 -19.90
N LEU A 211 -9.63 2.46 -21.20
CA LEU A 211 -9.82 3.84 -21.68
C LEU A 211 -11.16 4.42 -21.19
N GLY A 212 -12.25 3.66 -21.32
CA GLY A 212 -13.56 4.04 -20.80
C GLY A 212 -13.53 4.25 -19.29
N SER A 213 -12.80 3.41 -18.55
CA SER A 213 -12.61 3.56 -17.10
C SER A 213 -11.79 4.81 -16.73
N ALA A 214 -10.74 5.12 -17.49
CA ALA A 214 -9.94 6.33 -17.30
C ALA A 214 -10.77 7.59 -17.56
N ILE A 215 -11.55 7.62 -18.65
CA ILE A 215 -12.46 8.72 -18.98
C ILE A 215 -13.52 8.87 -17.90
N LEU A 216 -14.17 7.77 -17.48
CA LEU A 216 -15.16 7.80 -16.41
C LEU A 216 -14.56 8.35 -15.11
N ARG A 217 -13.34 7.93 -14.76
CA ARG A 217 -12.66 8.46 -13.57
C ARG A 217 -12.36 9.95 -13.70
N LEU A 218 -11.92 10.39 -14.87
CA LEU A 218 -11.66 11.80 -15.14
C LEU A 218 -12.93 12.63 -14.95
N LEU A 219 -14.04 12.21 -15.54
CA LEU A 219 -15.35 12.86 -15.39
C LEU A 219 -15.80 12.92 -13.91
N LEU A 220 -15.65 11.81 -13.17
CA LEU A 220 -15.95 11.77 -11.74
C LEU A 220 -15.05 12.69 -10.91
N SER A 221 -13.79 12.87 -11.33
CA SER A 221 -12.82 13.70 -10.61
C SER A 221 -13.08 15.19 -10.86
N VAL A 222 -13.39 15.60 -12.09
CA VAL A 222 -13.73 16.99 -12.44
C VAL A 222 -14.95 17.47 -11.64
N GLY A 223 -15.97 16.63 -11.46
CA GLY A 223 -17.15 17.01 -10.68
C GLY A 223 -16.99 16.97 -9.16
N ARG A 224 -15.85 16.50 -8.62
CA ARG A 224 -15.69 16.21 -7.19
C ARG A 224 -14.29 16.50 -6.63
N MET A 225 -13.52 17.39 -7.26
CA MET A 225 -12.25 17.83 -6.66
C MET A 225 -12.49 18.41 -5.27
N SER A 226 -11.72 17.96 -4.28
CA SER A 226 -11.60 18.62 -2.99
C SER A 226 -10.39 19.54 -2.99
N THR A 227 -10.32 20.41 -2.00
CA THR A 227 -9.18 21.32 -1.78
C THR A 227 -7.85 20.58 -1.75
N TYR A 228 -7.84 19.35 -1.23
CA TYR A 228 -6.66 18.48 -1.28
C TYR A 228 -6.22 18.17 -2.70
N GLU A 229 -7.12 17.74 -3.59
CA GLU A 229 -6.75 17.47 -4.99
C GLU A 229 -6.34 18.73 -5.75
N GLU A 230 -6.99 19.86 -5.48
CA GLU A 230 -6.65 21.16 -6.09
C GLU A 230 -5.21 21.57 -5.77
N SER A 231 -4.75 21.32 -4.54
CA SER A 231 -3.37 21.64 -4.13
C SER A 231 -2.29 20.94 -4.98
N PHE A 232 -2.61 19.81 -5.63
CA PHE A 232 -1.67 19.09 -6.51
C PHE A 232 -1.77 19.50 -7.98
N ILE A 233 -2.69 20.39 -8.36
CA ILE A 233 -2.74 20.93 -9.73
C ILE A 233 -1.57 21.89 -9.95
N GLU A 234 -1.14 22.59 -8.89
CA GLU A 234 -0.01 23.49 -8.95
C GLU A 234 1.29 22.73 -9.34
N PRO A 235 1.99 23.15 -10.41
CA PRO A 235 3.18 22.45 -10.89
C PRO A 235 4.28 22.28 -9.84
N HIS A 236 4.40 23.25 -8.92
CA HIS A 236 5.37 23.21 -7.84
C HIS A 236 5.07 22.06 -6.86
N ASN A 237 3.82 21.96 -6.38
CA ASN A 237 3.40 20.94 -5.42
C ASN A 237 3.44 19.55 -6.05
N MET A 238 3.06 19.43 -7.33
CA MET A 238 3.17 18.16 -8.05
C MET A 238 4.63 17.73 -8.24
N LYS A 239 5.53 18.65 -8.63
CA LYS A 239 6.98 18.35 -8.73
C LYS A 239 7.53 17.96 -7.36
N HIS A 240 7.17 18.69 -6.32
CA HIS A 240 7.59 18.40 -4.96
C HIS A 240 7.13 17.01 -4.53
N TYR A 241 5.86 16.65 -4.74
CA TYR A 241 5.30 15.34 -4.42
C TYR A 241 5.94 14.18 -5.22
N LEU A 242 6.25 14.41 -6.50
CA LEU A 242 6.79 13.38 -7.38
C LEU A 242 8.28 13.10 -7.14
N PHE A 243 9.08 14.14 -6.87
CA PHE A 243 10.55 14.04 -6.91
C PHE A 243 11.24 14.28 -5.56
N THR A 244 10.55 14.82 -4.55
CA THR A 244 11.16 15.01 -3.22
C THR A 244 11.17 13.69 -2.49
N THR A 245 12.36 13.10 -2.36
CA THR A 245 12.56 11.85 -1.64
C THR A 245 13.99 11.78 -1.10
N THR A 246 14.24 10.87 -0.15
CA THR A 246 15.58 10.65 0.42
C THR A 246 16.48 9.92 -0.57
N PHE A 247 17.80 10.05 -0.41
CA PHE A 247 18.77 9.36 -1.25
C PHE A 247 18.62 7.83 -1.14
N GLU A 248 18.33 7.31 0.06
CA GLU A 248 18.11 5.90 0.34
C GLU A 248 16.91 5.37 -0.45
N ASN A 249 15.83 6.14 -0.53
CA ASN A 249 14.66 5.80 -1.32
C ASN A 249 14.97 5.79 -2.82
N GLN A 250 15.77 6.74 -3.32
CA GLN A 250 16.21 6.76 -4.73
C GLN A 250 17.06 5.52 -5.05
N LEU A 251 18.02 5.19 -4.19
CA LEU A 251 18.89 4.03 -4.36
C LEU A 251 18.09 2.72 -4.29
N PHE A 252 17.13 2.61 -3.36
CA PHE A 252 16.21 1.49 -3.29
C PHE A 252 15.40 1.31 -4.58
N LEU A 253 14.82 2.40 -5.11
CA LEU A 253 14.04 2.37 -6.35
C LEU A 253 14.91 2.06 -7.57
N ALA A 254 16.16 2.54 -7.60
CA ALA A 254 17.13 2.17 -8.62
C ALA A 254 17.44 0.66 -8.58
N ILE A 255 17.63 0.08 -7.39
CA ILE A 255 17.79 -1.37 -7.22
C ILE A 255 16.56 -2.11 -7.74
N ALA A 256 15.34 -1.65 -7.42
CA ALA A 256 14.11 -2.25 -7.93
C ALA A 256 14.04 -2.22 -9.47
N LEU A 257 14.46 -1.12 -10.11
CA LEU A 257 14.54 -1.01 -11.56
C LEU A 257 15.59 -1.95 -12.17
N ILE A 258 16.74 -2.11 -11.52
CA ILE A 258 17.79 -3.07 -11.93
C ILE A 258 17.24 -4.50 -11.85
N LEU A 259 16.54 -4.86 -10.76
CA LEU A 259 15.91 -6.17 -10.59
C LEU A 259 14.85 -6.45 -11.67
N ALA A 260 14.00 -5.46 -11.96
CA ALA A 260 13.00 -5.52 -13.01
C ALA A 260 13.65 -5.73 -14.39
N SER A 261 14.69 -4.94 -14.70
CA SER A 261 15.46 -5.03 -15.94
C SER A 261 16.16 -6.37 -16.08
N LEU A 262 16.74 -6.89 -14.99
CA LEU A 262 17.33 -8.23 -14.95
C LEU A 262 16.27 -9.27 -15.26
N CYS A 263 15.10 -9.22 -14.64
CA CYS A 263 14.03 -10.19 -14.89
C CYS A 263 13.54 -10.13 -16.35
N LEU A 264 13.50 -8.95 -16.98
CA LEU A 264 13.07 -8.79 -18.36
C LEU A 264 14.14 -9.25 -19.37
N PHE A 265 15.40 -8.87 -19.15
CA PHE A 265 16.48 -9.02 -20.12
C PHE A 265 17.49 -10.13 -19.80
N ALA A 266 17.36 -10.84 -18.67
CA ALA A 266 18.34 -11.85 -18.24
C ALA A 266 18.63 -12.90 -19.31
N ARG A 267 17.65 -13.26 -20.15
CA ARG A 267 17.84 -14.21 -21.25
C ARG A 267 18.67 -13.67 -22.40
N ALA A 268 18.45 -12.41 -22.77
CA ALA A 268 19.22 -11.75 -23.81
C ALA A 268 20.69 -11.60 -23.38
N ILE A 269 20.93 -11.37 -22.09
CA ILE A 269 22.26 -11.18 -21.51
C ILE A 269 22.97 -12.52 -21.23
N ALA A 270 22.22 -13.53 -20.76
CA ALA A 270 22.75 -14.80 -20.30
C ALA A 270 22.00 -15.99 -20.96
N PRO A 271 22.39 -16.35 -22.20
CA PRO A 271 21.71 -17.43 -22.93
C PRO A 271 21.98 -18.82 -22.32
N THR A 272 23.03 -18.98 -21.50
CA THR A 272 23.34 -20.24 -20.84
C THR A 272 22.73 -20.31 -19.44
N SER A 273 22.28 -21.50 -19.03
CA SER A 273 21.66 -21.75 -17.72
C SER A 273 22.56 -21.34 -16.54
N GLN A 274 23.88 -21.49 -16.68
CA GLN A 274 24.84 -21.12 -15.66
C GLN A 274 24.94 -19.59 -15.50
N LYS A 275 25.11 -18.84 -16.60
CA LYS A 275 25.14 -17.37 -16.57
C LYS A 275 23.83 -16.80 -16.02
N LEU A 276 22.70 -17.40 -16.41
CA LEU A 276 21.38 -17.02 -15.91
C LEU A 276 21.32 -17.18 -14.38
N THR A 277 21.83 -18.29 -13.87
CA THR A 277 21.89 -18.56 -12.42
C THR A 277 22.72 -17.50 -11.69
N TYR A 278 23.88 -17.09 -12.24
CA TYR A 278 24.70 -16.02 -11.65
C TYR A 278 23.97 -14.67 -11.62
N LEU A 279 23.31 -14.28 -12.71
CA LEU A 279 22.52 -13.05 -12.75
C LEU A 279 21.41 -13.05 -11.69
N TYR A 280 20.64 -14.13 -11.59
CA TYR A 280 19.59 -14.21 -10.58
C TYR A 280 20.14 -14.27 -9.14
N ARG A 281 21.34 -14.82 -8.91
CA ARG A 281 22.02 -14.74 -7.61
C ARG A 281 22.39 -13.30 -7.27
N LEU A 282 22.95 -12.55 -8.23
CA LEU A 282 23.21 -11.12 -8.06
C LEU A 282 21.91 -10.37 -7.76
N GLY A 283 20.82 -10.67 -8.48
CA GLY A 283 19.49 -10.13 -8.20
C GLY A 283 19.01 -10.45 -6.78
N MET A 284 19.22 -11.65 -6.27
CA MET A 284 18.88 -11.98 -4.88
C MET A 284 19.71 -11.16 -3.88
N CYS A 285 21.01 -10.97 -4.12
CA CYS A 285 21.85 -10.10 -3.29
C CYS A 285 21.34 -8.64 -3.30
N LEU A 286 20.97 -8.12 -4.46
CA LEU A 286 20.38 -6.79 -4.61
C LEU A 286 19.01 -6.68 -3.88
N ALA A 287 18.19 -7.72 -3.97
CA ALA A 287 16.90 -7.81 -3.26
C ALA A 287 17.05 -7.83 -1.74
N VAL A 288 18.20 -8.24 -1.21
CA VAL A 288 18.55 -8.12 0.22
C VAL A 288 19.13 -6.73 0.54
N LEU A 289 20.05 -6.26 -0.29
CA LEU A 289 20.74 -4.98 -0.09
C LEU A 289 19.78 -3.78 -0.08
N GLY A 290 18.82 -3.74 -1.01
CA GLY A 290 17.86 -2.65 -1.10
C GLY A 290 17.12 -2.41 0.22
N PRO A 291 16.40 -3.40 0.77
CA PRO A 291 15.72 -3.28 2.05
C PRO A 291 16.64 -2.92 3.22
N CYS A 292 17.90 -3.37 3.23
CA CYS A 292 18.87 -2.96 4.25
C CYS A 292 19.17 -1.45 4.17
N ILE A 293 19.37 -0.91 2.95
CA ILE A 293 19.52 0.54 2.73
C ILE A 293 18.27 1.27 3.20
N LEU A 294 17.09 0.77 2.80
CA LEU A 294 15.80 1.35 3.17
C LEU A 294 15.60 1.38 4.70
N VAL A 295 16.00 0.33 5.41
CA VAL A 295 15.90 0.25 6.88
C VAL A 295 16.92 1.19 7.55
N SER A 296 18.11 1.33 6.98
CA SER A 296 19.15 2.20 7.55
C SER A 296 18.68 3.66 7.65
N GLN A 297 17.84 4.12 6.71
CA GLN A 297 17.31 5.49 6.72
C GLN A 297 16.58 5.85 8.03
N TYR A 298 16.00 4.87 8.73
CA TYR A 298 15.29 5.10 9.99
C TYR A 298 16.19 5.56 11.14
N GLN A 299 17.51 5.45 11.00
CA GLN A 299 18.48 5.84 12.03
C GLN A 299 18.96 7.29 11.91
N TYR A 300 18.81 7.95 10.76
CA TYR A 300 19.44 9.26 10.55
C TYR A 300 18.72 10.19 9.56
N ALA A 301 17.93 9.66 8.61
CA ALA A 301 17.29 10.47 7.58
C ALA A 301 15.93 11.02 8.03
N ASP A 302 15.51 12.11 7.38
CA ASP A 302 14.14 12.60 7.51
C ASP A 302 13.17 11.67 6.79
N PHE A 303 12.00 11.50 7.41
CA PHE A 303 11.05 10.48 7.02
C PHE A 303 10.11 10.99 5.92
N GLN A 304 10.31 10.54 4.69
CA GLN A 304 9.40 10.86 3.59
C GLN A 304 8.20 9.91 3.59
N LEU A 305 7.01 10.47 3.76
CA LEU A 305 5.76 9.77 4.04
C LEU A 305 5.29 8.87 2.90
N LYS A 306 5.41 9.40 1.67
CA LYS A 306 5.00 8.80 0.41
C LYS A 306 5.98 9.31 -0.66
N THR A 307 6.39 8.48 -1.60
CA THR A 307 7.22 8.93 -2.74
C THR A 307 6.49 8.73 -4.05
N GLY A 308 6.23 9.81 -4.79
CA GLY A 308 5.62 9.71 -6.11
C GLY A 308 6.46 8.91 -7.11
N LEU A 309 7.78 8.82 -6.90
CA LEU A 309 8.66 7.96 -7.69
C LEU A 309 8.27 6.48 -7.63
N SER A 310 7.75 5.99 -6.50
CA SER A 310 7.30 4.58 -6.39
C SER A 310 6.10 4.29 -7.30
N ILE A 311 5.23 5.30 -7.50
CA ILE A 311 4.11 5.23 -8.44
C ILE A 311 4.66 5.16 -9.86
N LEU A 312 5.54 6.09 -10.26
CA LEU A 312 6.14 6.11 -11.59
C LEU A 312 6.84 4.79 -11.93
N LEU A 313 7.64 4.27 -11.00
CA LEU A 313 8.30 2.99 -11.18
C LEU A 313 7.29 1.84 -11.35
N SER A 314 6.23 1.81 -10.55
CA SER A 314 5.17 0.79 -10.68
C SER A 314 4.48 0.83 -12.05
N LEU A 315 4.26 2.03 -12.62
CA LEU A 315 3.72 2.18 -13.97
C LEU A 315 4.66 1.61 -15.04
N VAL A 316 5.96 1.87 -14.92
CA VAL A 316 6.98 1.26 -15.79
C VAL A 316 6.94 -0.26 -15.68
N LEU A 317 6.84 -0.81 -14.46
CA LEU A 317 6.75 -2.25 -14.25
C LEU A 317 5.47 -2.86 -14.85
N PHE A 318 4.34 -2.15 -14.84
CA PHE A 318 3.14 -2.60 -15.54
C PHE A 318 3.35 -2.77 -17.05
N LEU A 319 4.06 -1.83 -17.68
CA LEU A 319 4.43 -1.97 -19.10
C LEU A 319 5.42 -3.13 -19.30
N MET A 320 6.39 -3.31 -18.40
CA MET A 320 7.31 -4.44 -18.45
C MET A 320 6.58 -5.80 -18.31
N VAL A 321 5.49 -5.89 -17.55
CA VAL A 321 4.65 -7.10 -17.50
C VAL A 321 4.07 -7.42 -18.87
N CYS A 322 3.55 -6.40 -19.58
CA CYS A 322 3.03 -6.57 -20.93
C CYS A 322 4.13 -7.05 -21.88
N ILE A 323 5.32 -6.44 -21.82
CA ILE A 323 6.48 -6.87 -22.63
C ILE A 323 6.89 -8.31 -22.29
N ASP A 324 7.07 -8.67 -21.02
CA ASP A 324 7.46 -10.03 -20.61
C ASP A 324 6.40 -11.08 -20.99
N SER A 325 5.13 -10.68 -21.06
CA SER A 325 4.06 -11.60 -21.43
C SER A 325 4.13 -12.06 -22.88
N THR A 326 4.71 -11.27 -23.81
CA THR A 326 4.87 -11.68 -25.22
C THR A 326 5.89 -12.81 -25.35
N PHE A 327 7.03 -12.69 -24.66
CA PHE A 327 8.05 -13.74 -24.59
C PHE A 327 7.58 -15.02 -23.88
N THR A 328 6.40 -15.03 -23.25
CA THR A 328 5.88 -16.20 -22.53
C THR A 328 5.17 -17.16 -23.48
N LEU A 329 4.77 -16.68 -24.65
CA LEU A 329 3.88 -17.38 -25.56
C LEU A 329 4.63 -18.08 -26.71
N GLU A 330 5.87 -17.69 -27.02
CA GLU A 330 6.58 -18.16 -28.21
C GLU A 330 7.92 -18.87 -27.92
N GLN A 331 8.13 -19.99 -28.64
CA GLN A 331 9.40 -20.61 -29.09
C GLN A 331 10.49 -21.10 -28.11
N ASP A 332 10.37 -21.00 -26.79
CA ASP A 332 11.42 -21.54 -25.92
C ASP A 332 11.41 -23.07 -25.72
N SER A 333 12.61 -23.63 -25.56
CA SER A 333 12.76 -24.98 -25.00
C SER A 333 12.17 -25.05 -23.58
N ALA A 334 11.33 -26.06 -23.35
CA ALA A 334 10.62 -26.22 -22.08
C ALA A 334 11.56 -26.24 -20.86
N ALA A 335 12.78 -26.77 -21.02
CA ALA A 335 13.78 -26.86 -19.97
C ALA A 335 14.27 -25.47 -19.50
N THR A 336 14.59 -24.57 -20.42
CA THR A 336 15.10 -23.22 -20.10
C THR A 336 14.03 -22.40 -19.38
N LEU A 337 12.78 -22.48 -19.85
CA LEU A 337 11.65 -21.81 -19.24
C LEU A 337 11.34 -22.33 -17.82
N LEU A 338 11.49 -23.64 -17.59
CA LEU A 338 11.35 -24.24 -16.26
C LEU A 338 12.46 -23.80 -15.30
N HIS A 339 13.71 -23.73 -15.78
CA HIS A 339 14.86 -23.29 -14.99
C HIS A 339 14.70 -21.84 -14.52
N GLU A 340 14.42 -20.92 -15.46
CA GLU A 340 14.23 -19.51 -15.12
C GLU A 340 13.03 -19.30 -14.19
N LYS A 341 11.93 -20.02 -14.40
CA LYS A 341 10.80 -20.00 -13.47
C LYS A 341 11.22 -20.34 -12.05
N GLY A 342 12.10 -21.34 -11.87
CA GLY A 342 12.68 -21.66 -10.57
C GLY A 342 13.47 -20.49 -9.98
N LEU A 343 14.32 -19.85 -10.79
CA LEU A 343 15.12 -18.70 -10.37
C LEU A 343 14.25 -17.50 -9.97
N ARG A 344 13.21 -17.16 -10.74
CA ARG A 344 12.26 -16.10 -10.39
C ARG A 344 11.50 -16.40 -9.11
N LEU A 345 11.09 -17.66 -8.88
CA LEU A 345 10.44 -18.06 -7.62
C LEU A 345 11.39 -17.93 -6.41
N ASN A 346 12.69 -18.18 -6.59
CA ASN A 346 13.68 -17.92 -5.54
C ASN A 346 13.79 -16.43 -5.23
N VAL A 347 13.83 -15.56 -6.26
CA VAL A 347 13.79 -14.11 -6.05
C VAL A 347 12.52 -13.70 -5.30
N ILE A 348 11.34 -14.19 -5.70
CA ILE A 348 10.08 -13.91 -5.01
C ILE A 348 10.13 -14.35 -3.54
N THR A 349 10.77 -15.48 -3.25
CA THR A 349 10.95 -15.96 -1.88
C THR A 349 11.82 -14.99 -1.08
N VAL A 350 12.94 -14.51 -1.65
CA VAL A 350 13.78 -13.49 -1.01
C VAL A 350 12.98 -12.20 -0.79
N LEU A 351 12.24 -11.74 -1.78
CA LEU A 351 11.38 -10.54 -1.66
C LEU A 351 10.34 -10.70 -0.54
N ALA A 352 9.72 -11.87 -0.41
CA ALA A 352 8.74 -12.15 0.65
C ALA A 352 9.37 -12.15 2.05
N VAL A 353 10.58 -12.73 2.20
CA VAL A 353 11.32 -12.69 3.46
C VAL A 353 11.74 -11.27 3.81
N MET A 354 12.30 -10.53 2.86
CA MET A 354 12.72 -9.14 3.08
C MET A 354 11.54 -8.21 3.36
N PHE A 355 10.41 -8.41 2.68
CA PHE A 355 9.15 -7.72 3.00
C PHE A 355 8.78 -7.92 4.47
N SER A 356 8.77 -9.17 4.94
CA SER A 356 8.46 -9.50 6.33
C SER A 356 9.41 -8.82 7.32
N LEU A 357 10.72 -8.87 7.06
CA LEU A 357 11.73 -8.23 7.90
C LEU A 357 11.55 -6.71 7.96
N VAL A 358 11.32 -6.05 6.82
CA VAL A 358 11.08 -4.59 6.81
C VAL A 358 9.81 -4.24 7.56
N ILE A 359 8.70 -4.98 7.35
CA ILE A 359 7.45 -4.72 8.09
C ILE A 359 7.65 -4.94 9.60
N LEU A 360 8.43 -5.93 10.01
CA LEU A 360 8.76 -6.13 11.43
C LEU A 360 9.53 -4.94 12.01
N VAL A 361 10.55 -4.44 11.30
CA VAL A 361 11.31 -3.25 11.73
C VAL A 361 10.39 -2.02 11.81
N LYS A 362 9.54 -1.80 10.80
CA LYS A 362 8.54 -0.72 10.82
C LYS A 362 7.60 -0.84 12.02
N SER A 363 7.16 -2.06 12.31
CA SER A 363 6.26 -2.36 13.43
C SER A 363 6.91 -2.06 14.78
N LEU A 364 8.18 -2.42 14.96
CA LEU A 364 8.94 -2.13 16.18
C LEU A 364 9.14 -0.63 16.39
N ILE A 365 9.59 0.08 15.35
CA ILE A 365 9.79 1.54 15.39
C ILE A 365 8.47 2.25 15.75
N TRP A 366 7.39 1.87 15.07
CA TRP A 366 6.05 2.39 15.34
C TRP A 366 5.61 2.14 16.78
N GLN A 367 5.74 0.90 17.27
CA GLN A 367 5.34 0.54 18.62
C GLN A 367 6.12 1.31 19.69
N THR A 368 7.44 1.44 19.53
CA THR A 368 8.27 2.23 20.47
C THR A 368 7.83 3.69 20.49
N ALA A 369 7.53 4.26 19.32
CA ALA A 369 7.05 5.64 19.24
C ALA A 369 5.66 5.81 19.89
N VAL A 370 4.72 4.89 19.66
CA VAL A 370 3.39 4.91 20.28
C VAL A 370 3.47 4.77 21.80
N GLN A 371 4.30 3.87 22.31
CA GLN A 371 4.53 3.72 23.75
C GLN A 371 5.09 5.00 24.37
N LYS A 372 6.01 5.67 23.67
CA LYS A 372 6.55 6.96 24.13
C LYS A 372 5.49 8.05 24.14
N LEU A 373 4.61 8.09 23.13
CA LEU A 373 3.47 8.99 23.09
C LEU A 373 2.51 8.74 24.27
N GLN A 374 2.11 7.49 24.49
CA GLN A 374 1.26 7.10 25.63
C GLN A 374 1.86 7.52 26.97
N GLN A 375 3.16 7.28 27.17
CA GLN A 375 3.87 7.69 28.39
C GLN A 375 3.88 9.21 28.55
N THR A 376 4.11 9.96 27.47
CA THR A 376 4.11 11.43 27.49
C THR A 376 2.73 11.96 27.86
N LEU A 377 1.67 11.47 27.22
CA LEU A 377 0.28 11.84 27.53
C LEU A 377 -0.09 11.51 28.98
N ALA A 378 0.29 10.33 29.47
CA ALA A 378 -0.02 9.90 30.84
C ALA A 378 0.71 10.71 31.93
N THR A 379 1.87 11.28 31.62
CA THR A 379 2.68 12.05 32.57
C THR A 379 2.46 13.56 32.46
N THR A 380 1.78 14.03 31.41
CA THR A 380 1.49 15.44 31.21
C THR A 380 0.42 15.89 32.22
N PRO A 381 0.70 16.88 33.08
CA PRO A 381 -0.27 17.36 34.06
C PRO A 381 -1.36 18.25 33.45
N HIS A 382 -1.16 18.70 32.21
CA HIS A 382 -2.06 19.61 31.50
C HIS A 382 -3.10 18.86 30.66
N GLY A 383 -4.34 19.38 30.64
CA GLY A 383 -5.41 18.85 29.79
C GLY A 383 -5.24 19.13 28.29
N CYS A 384 -4.27 19.99 27.94
CA CYS A 384 -3.89 20.29 26.57
C CYS A 384 -2.36 20.36 26.47
N LEU A 385 -1.81 19.79 25.40
CA LEU A 385 -0.38 19.78 25.09
C LEU A 385 -0.21 20.26 23.65
N GLU A 386 0.73 21.18 23.42
CA GLU A 386 1.05 21.65 22.07
C GLU A 386 2.18 20.82 21.47
N LEU A 387 2.16 20.60 20.15
CA LEU A 387 3.20 19.81 19.46
C LEU A 387 4.60 20.42 19.63
N VAL A 388 4.69 21.73 19.83
CA VAL A 388 5.94 22.47 20.04
C VAL A 388 6.49 22.38 21.47
N ALA A 389 5.75 21.74 22.38
CA ALA A 389 6.15 21.63 23.79
C ALA A 389 7.40 20.74 23.97
N ASP A 390 8.22 21.05 24.98
CA ASP A 390 9.48 20.36 25.27
C ASP A 390 9.28 18.87 25.59
N GLU A 391 8.13 18.51 26.18
CA GLU A 391 7.71 17.15 26.49
C GLU A 391 7.63 16.26 25.25
N LEU A 392 7.48 16.87 24.07
CA LEU A 392 7.41 16.19 22.78
C LEU A 392 8.69 16.31 21.95
N SER A 393 9.75 16.92 22.48
CA SER A 393 11.04 17.05 21.79
C SER A 393 11.62 15.71 21.32
N TRP A 394 11.30 14.60 22.01
CA TRP A 394 11.67 13.24 21.62
C TRP A 394 11.18 12.86 20.21
N ARG A 395 10.09 13.47 19.72
CA ARG A 395 9.56 13.20 18.37
C ARG A 395 10.50 13.61 17.26
N TYR A 396 11.49 14.46 17.55
CA TYR A 396 12.51 14.85 16.59
C TYR A 396 13.75 13.95 16.60
N GLN A 397 13.84 13.04 17.57
CA GLN A 397 14.94 12.10 17.69
C GLN A 397 14.80 10.95 16.67
N PRO A 398 15.93 10.40 16.16
CA PRO A 398 15.90 9.22 15.31
C PRO A 398 15.09 8.07 15.92
N GLY A 399 14.36 7.33 15.08
CA GLY A 399 13.42 6.29 15.53
C GLY A 399 12.06 6.79 16.02
N HIS A 400 11.93 8.07 16.39
CA HIS A 400 10.66 8.67 16.81
C HIS A 400 10.09 9.71 15.85
N LYS A 401 10.92 10.21 14.91
CA LYS A 401 10.52 11.11 13.80
C LYS A 401 9.28 10.65 13.04
N ILE A 402 8.99 9.36 13.08
CA ILE A 402 7.80 8.80 12.47
C ILE A 402 6.50 9.41 13.02
N ILE A 403 6.47 9.81 14.29
CA ILE A 403 5.27 10.40 14.91
C ILE A 403 5.08 11.90 14.60
N ASN A 404 6.00 12.56 13.88
CA ASN A 404 5.86 13.97 13.45
C ASN A 404 4.88 14.17 12.27
N THR A 405 3.75 13.47 12.28
CA THR A 405 2.76 13.51 11.18
C THR A 405 1.51 14.26 11.61
N TRP A 406 0.83 14.87 10.64
CA TRP A 406 -0.44 15.58 10.82
C TRP A 406 -1.58 14.74 11.42
N ALA A 407 -1.41 13.42 11.58
CA ALA A 407 -2.38 12.54 12.22
C ALA A 407 -2.08 12.26 13.71
N ILE A 408 -1.03 12.87 14.28
CA ILE A 408 -0.62 12.63 15.67
C ILE A 408 -1.71 13.00 16.67
N THR A 409 -2.49 14.06 16.43
CA THR A 409 -3.63 14.43 17.27
C THR A 409 -4.69 13.33 17.27
N SER A 410 -5.05 12.81 16.10
CA SER A 410 -6.02 11.72 16.00
C SER A 410 -5.53 10.46 16.70
N LEU A 411 -4.23 10.14 16.55
CA LEU A 411 -3.61 9.01 17.22
C LEU A 411 -3.61 9.20 18.74
N ALA A 412 -3.21 10.37 19.25
CA ALA A 412 -3.16 10.66 20.68
C ALA A 412 -4.53 10.49 21.35
N LEU A 413 -5.61 10.87 20.67
CA LEU A 413 -6.97 10.65 21.15
C LEU A 413 -7.34 9.16 21.16
N LEU A 414 -7.05 8.44 20.07
CA LEU A 414 -7.32 7.01 19.99
C LEU A 414 -6.55 6.20 21.04
N GLU A 415 -5.32 6.60 21.37
CA GLU A 415 -4.47 5.94 22.35
C GLU A 415 -4.91 6.14 23.81
N GLN A 416 -5.77 7.12 24.08
CA GLN A 416 -6.36 7.36 25.40
C GLN A 416 -7.77 6.75 25.57
N ASP A 417 -8.18 5.90 24.62
CA ASP A 417 -9.47 5.21 24.62
C ASP A 417 -10.67 6.18 24.74
N HIS A 418 -11.69 5.83 25.52
CA HIS A 418 -12.90 6.62 25.71
C HIS A 418 -12.77 7.70 26.80
N ALA A 419 -11.60 7.85 27.42
CA ALA A 419 -11.36 8.82 28.48
C ALA A 419 -10.10 9.66 28.23
N PRO A 420 -10.03 10.40 27.11
CA PRO A 420 -8.93 11.31 26.80
C PRO A 420 -8.78 12.36 27.90
N ARG A 421 -7.57 12.42 28.47
CA ARG A 421 -7.20 13.37 29.54
C ARG A 421 -6.42 14.56 29.02
N THR A 422 -5.65 14.34 27.95
CA THR A 422 -4.79 15.34 27.35
C THR A 422 -5.07 15.41 25.85
N VAL A 423 -5.47 16.58 25.36
CA VAL A 423 -5.61 16.82 23.93
C VAL A 423 -4.29 17.33 23.38
N LEU A 424 -3.82 16.71 22.29
CA LEU A 424 -2.59 17.10 21.63
C LEU A 424 -2.88 17.97 20.40
N LEU A 425 -2.47 19.24 20.41
CA LEU A 425 -2.78 20.20 19.34
C LEU A 425 -1.53 20.68 18.62
N GLU A 426 -1.65 21.01 17.33
CA GLU A 426 -0.53 21.59 16.58
C GLU A 426 -0.10 22.93 17.17
N GLN A 427 -1.07 23.79 17.46
CA GLN A 427 -0.94 25.04 18.20
C GLN A 427 -2.27 25.32 18.92
N ASP A 428 -2.26 26.31 19.81
CA ASP A 428 -3.47 27.02 20.24
C ASP A 428 -4.29 26.31 21.32
N CYS A 429 -3.61 25.81 22.35
CA CYS A 429 -4.28 25.34 23.57
C CYS A 429 -5.16 26.44 24.20
N GLN A 430 -4.83 27.71 24.00
CA GLN A 430 -5.61 28.84 24.46
C GLN A 430 -6.99 28.89 23.78
N THR A 431 -7.05 28.86 22.44
CA THR A 431 -8.35 28.80 21.72
C THR A 431 -9.14 27.56 22.08
N TYR A 432 -8.48 26.42 22.33
CA TYR A 432 -9.18 25.23 22.83
C TYR A 432 -9.89 25.48 24.17
N TRP A 433 -9.24 26.17 25.11
CA TRP A 433 -9.85 26.53 26.39
C TRP A 433 -10.96 27.56 26.24
N ASP A 434 -10.78 28.53 25.35
CA ASP A 434 -11.70 29.66 25.18
C ASP A 434 -12.95 29.30 24.38
N THR A 435 -12.82 28.45 23.35
CA THR A 435 -13.91 28.13 22.40
C THR A 435 -14.49 26.73 22.60
N GLY A 436 -13.76 25.83 23.25
CA GLY A 436 -14.13 24.42 23.30
C GLY A 436 -14.14 23.75 21.93
N GLN A 437 -13.38 24.25 20.94
CA GLN A 437 -13.24 23.59 19.65
C GLN A 437 -11.83 23.00 19.48
N VAL A 438 -11.76 21.85 18.81
CA VAL A 438 -10.52 21.18 18.47
C VAL A 438 -10.43 21.02 16.96
N THR A 439 -9.45 21.66 16.35
CA THR A 439 -9.09 21.41 14.95
C THR A 439 -8.16 20.20 14.90
N ILE A 440 -8.72 19.01 14.64
CA ILE A 440 -7.94 17.77 14.56
C ILE A 440 -7.25 17.66 13.20
N GLN A 441 -7.77 18.34 12.17
CA GLN A 441 -7.27 18.34 10.80
C GLN A 441 -7.57 19.66 10.10
N PRO A 442 -6.89 19.99 8.98
CA PRO A 442 -7.24 21.16 8.17
C PRO A 442 -8.68 21.13 7.60
N TRP A 443 -9.38 19.99 7.73
CA TRP A 443 -10.69 19.71 7.12
C TRP A 443 -11.77 19.33 8.14
N GLY A 444 -11.49 19.38 9.45
CA GLY A 444 -12.47 18.98 10.47
C GLY A 444 -12.23 19.62 11.84
N THR A 445 -13.23 20.37 12.31
CA THR A 445 -13.35 20.90 13.68
C THR A 445 -14.31 20.03 14.48
N PHE A 446 -13.89 19.62 15.68
CA PHE A 446 -14.69 18.81 16.59
C PHE A 446 -15.07 19.63 17.82
N PRO A 447 -16.32 19.51 18.32
CA PRO A 447 -16.69 20.05 19.63
C PRO A 447 -15.89 19.36 20.73
N LYS A 448 -15.53 20.10 21.78
CA LYS A 448 -14.82 19.58 22.96
C LYS A 448 -15.55 18.41 23.60
N GLU A 449 -16.87 18.40 23.56
CA GLU A 449 -17.71 17.33 24.12
C GLU A 449 -17.52 15.99 23.39
N MET A 450 -17.05 16.02 22.13
CA MET A 450 -16.70 14.83 21.35
C MET A 450 -15.26 14.36 21.56
N VAL A 451 -14.44 15.18 22.23
CA VAL A 451 -13.00 14.96 22.38
C VAL A 451 -12.60 14.75 23.84
N ILE A 452 -13.37 15.24 24.82
CA ILE A 452 -13.24 14.93 26.25
C ILE A 452 -14.65 14.75 26.82
N PRO A 453 -15.05 13.55 27.30
CA PRO A 453 -16.29 13.44 28.06
C PRO A 453 -16.19 14.33 29.31
N ALA A 454 -17.21 15.12 29.58
CA ALA A 454 -17.24 16.04 30.72
C ALA A 454 -16.78 15.32 32.01
N LEU A 455 -15.75 15.88 32.67
CA LEU A 455 -15.21 15.37 33.93
C LEU A 455 -16.27 15.37 35.04
#